data_AF-A0A1I6HR53-F1
#
_entry.id   AF-A0A1I6HR53-F1
#
_cell.length_a   1.000
_cell.length_b   1.000
_cell.length_c   1.000
_cell.angle_alpha   90.00
_cell.angle_beta   90.00
_cell.angle_gamma   90.00
#
_symmetry.space_group_name_H-M   'P 1'
#
loop_
_entity.id
_entity.type
_entity.pdbx_description
1 polymer ?
#
loop_
_entity_poly.entity_id
_entity_poly.type
_entity_poly.pdbx_seq_one_letter_code
_entity_poly.pdbx_strand_id
1 'polypeptide(L)'
;MVREIVQVTADEATVRRLKTMSETLWEGQGSIPAVDRWLENFDGKTEQYSADVERHHAAHLLSHFTYFGQREVKELLVSLYRDHFRYEIIQQVRRDAANSSDPTVLRAGFAERLQRTRFLGAGGPSESGTMLLYSFRQENKLDETLFPDRYQLFAPDGDKPFGRLADPTVERLVFIDDVLGTGTQAIKHSATFIPQIRQAAARSGRKIDIWYLTLFALPDGLTVVERLDYDRVDAVHLMTASQRAFSEESHVYADPPAGINRETGRAVAERYGISVAPGNCFGYEGGQLMLGLNHNIPDHTLPIFWASNTVVPWHPIFTRHNKDPEA
;
A
#
# COMPACT_ATOMS: atom_id res chain seq x y z
N MET A 1 13.31 38.41 2.24
CA MET A 1 12.12 38.79 3.01
C MET A 1 11.05 37.70 2.83
N VAL A 2 11.43 36.46 3.16
CA VAL A 2 10.52 35.31 3.24
C VAL A 2 10.62 34.92 4.70
N ARG A 3 9.70 35.42 5.53
CA ARG A 3 9.45 34.79 6.83
C ARG A 3 8.77 33.47 6.48
N GLU A 4 9.35 32.33 6.89
CA GLU A 4 8.81 30.98 6.64
C GLU A 4 7.30 30.98 6.95
N ILE A 5 6.44 30.69 5.97
CA ILE A 5 4.97 30.72 6.14
C ILE A 5 4.58 29.76 7.26
N VAL A 6 5.22 28.59 7.28
CA VAL A 6 5.12 27.60 8.37
C VAL A 6 5.33 28.22 9.76
N GLN A 7 6.29 29.13 9.95
CA GLN A 7 6.53 29.77 11.25
C GLN A 7 5.46 30.79 11.66
N VAL A 8 4.69 31.28 10.69
CA VAL A 8 3.63 32.29 10.91
C VAL A 8 2.26 31.62 11.03
N THR A 9 2.05 30.47 10.38
CA THR A 9 0.75 29.84 10.21
C THR A 9 0.61 28.47 10.89
N ALA A 10 1.54 28.10 11.75
CA ALA A 10 1.43 26.88 12.54
C ALA A 10 1.98 27.13 13.95
N ASP A 11 1.41 26.45 14.94
CA ASP A 11 1.95 26.49 16.30
C ASP A 11 3.37 25.90 16.33
N GLU A 12 4.16 26.28 17.34
CA GLU A 12 5.56 25.87 17.45
C GLU A 12 5.75 24.34 17.45
N ALA A 13 4.78 23.58 17.96
CA ALA A 13 4.85 22.12 18.01
C ALA A 13 4.64 21.50 16.62
N THR A 14 3.68 22.01 15.85
CA THR A 14 3.43 21.61 14.45
C THR A 14 4.63 21.93 13.57
N VAL A 15 5.21 23.14 13.68
CA VAL A 15 6.42 23.53 12.95
C VAL A 15 7.59 22.59 13.28
N ARG A 16 7.82 22.31 14.57
CA ARG A 16 8.88 21.40 15.01
C ARG A 16 8.66 19.98 14.48
N ARG A 17 7.41 19.50 14.47
CA ARG A 17 7.07 18.17 13.93
C ARG A 17 7.36 18.11 12.44
N LEU A 18 6.91 19.09 11.66
CA LEU A 18 7.15 19.15 10.21
C LEU A 18 8.64 19.21 9.87
N LYS A 19 9.44 20.02 10.60
CA LYS A 19 10.92 20.04 10.44
C LYS A 19 11.53 18.66 10.70
N THR A 20 11.14 18.01 11.80
CA THR A 20 11.63 16.68 12.15
C THR A 20 11.25 15.65 11.07
N MET A 21 10.00 15.64 10.62
CA MET A 21 9.50 14.70 9.59
C MET A 21 10.22 14.89 8.25
N SER A 22 10.36 16.15 7.81
CA SER A 22 11.06 16.53 6.59
C SER A 22 12.52 16.07 6.59
N GLU A 23 13.25 16.33 7.68
CA GLU A 23 14.69 16.07 7.77
C GLU A 23 15.02 14.58 8.01
N THR A 24 14.09 13.80 8.56
CA THR A 24 14.39 12.43 9.02
C THR A 24 13.50 11.34 8.42
N LEU A 25 12.18 11.56 8.32
CA LEU A 25 11.21 10.52 7.99
C LEU A 25 10.83 10.49 6.51
N TRP A 26 10.89 11.63 5.83
CA TRP A 26 10.46 11.74 4.44
C TRP A 26 11.62 11.53 3.44
N GLU A 27 12.77 11.03 3.88
CA GLU A 27 13.96 10.79 3.03
C GLU A 27 14.39 12.03 2.21
N GLY A 28 14.19 13.24 2.77
CA GLY A 28 14.45 14.51 2.08
C GLY A 28 13.35 14.98 1.14
N GLN A 29 12.25 14.22 0.99
CA GLN A 29 11.00 14.73 0.43
C GLN A 29 10.38 15.77 1.38
N GLY A 30 9.83 16.84 0.83
CA GLY A 30 9.12 17.84 1.64
C GLY A 30 10.01 18.73 2.52
N SER A 31 11.13 19.24 2.00
CA SER A 31 11.93 20.31 2.64
C SER A 31 11.05 21.49 3.13
N ILE A 32 11.51 22.28 4.11
CA ILE A 32 10.73 23.46 4.58
C ILE A 32 10.31 24.41 3.44
N PRO A 33 11.18 24.74 2.46
CA PRO A 33 10.74 25.48 1.28
C PRO A 33 9.67 24.77 0.43
N ALA A 34 9.65 23.44 0.41
CA ALA A 34 8.59 22.68 -0.26
C ALA A 34 7.28 22.70 0.53
N VAL A 35 7.34 22.64 1.87
CA VAL A 35 6.16 22.81 2.75
C VAL A 35 5.57 24.21 2.58
N ASP A 36 6.39 25.25 2.59
CA ASP A 36 5.93 26.63 2.36
C ASP A 36 5.24 26.76 0.99
N ARG A 37 5.87 26.27 -0.09
CA ARG A 37 5.26 26.26 -1.42
C ARG A 37 3.97 25.44 -1.49
N TRP A 38 3.87 24.34 -0.76
CA TRP A 38 2.66 23.55 -0.69
C TRP A 38 1.55 24.28 0.09
N LEU A 39 1.89 25.00 1.17
CA LEU A 39 0.95 25.82 1.94
C LEU A 39 0.46 27.04 1.16
N GLU A 40 1.25 27.56 0.22
CA GLU A 40 0.83 28.65 -0.67
C GLU A 40 -0.36 28.28 -1.56
N ASN A 41 -0.59 26.98 -1.81
CA ASN A 41 -1.78 26.54 -2.55
C ASN A 41 -3.09 26.88 -1.82
N PHE A 42 -3.07 27.02 -0.49
CA PHE A 42 -4.23 27.32 0.34
C PHE A 42 -4.38 28.84 0.48
N ASP A 43 -5.26 29.42 -0.33
CA ASP A 43 -5.36 30.86 -0.62
C ASP A 43 -6.69 31.51 -0.18
N GLY A 44 -7.50 30.82 0.62
CA GLY A 44 -8.79 31.30 1.12
C GLY A 44 -9.97 30.99 0.20
N LYS A 45 -9.86 30.01 -0.71
CA LYS A 45 -10.93 29.60 -1.62
C LYS A 45 -12.03 28.75 -0.97
N THR A 46 -11.82 28.23 0.23
CA THR A 46 -12.86 27.57 1.01
C THR A 46 -13.72 28.65 1.65
N GLU A 47 -14.96 28.75 1.19
CA GLU A 47 -15.94 29.68 1.73
C GLU A 47 -15.98 29.53 3.27
N GLN A 48 -16.08 30.65 3.98
CA GLN A 48 -16.12 30.76 5.45
C GLN A 48 -14.76 30.71 6.18
N TYR A 49 -13.65 30.43 5.50
CA TYR A 49 -12.33 30.37 6.13
C TYR A 49 -11.32 31.33 5.48
N SER A 50 -10.50 31.98 6.30
CA SER A 50 -9.36 32.77 5.79
C SER A 50 -8.24 31.84 5.31
N ALA A 51 -7.38 32.33 4.41
CA ALA A 51 -6.21 31.59 3.96
C ALA A 51 -5.34 31.09 5.13
N ASP A 52 -5.23 31.88 6.21
CA ASP A 52 -4.50 31.47 7.40
C ASP A 52 -5.17 30.24 8.05
N VAL A 53 -6.48 30.24 8.25
CA VAL A 53 -7.21 29.09 8.83
C VAL A 53 -7.01 27.83 7.98
N GLU A 54 -7.08 27.96 6.66
CA GLU A 54 -6.86 26.84 5.75
C GLU A 54 -5.44 26.28 5.87
N ARG A 55 -4.43 27.15 5.88
CA ARG A 55 -3.02 26.77 6.02
C ARG A 55 -2.74 26.07 7.36
N HIS A 56 -3.34 26.54 8.45
CA HIS A 56 -3.23 25.88 9.76
C HIS A 56 -3.80 24.44 9.70
N HIS A 57 -4.96 24.24 9.08
CA HIS A 57 -5.55 22.91 8.93
C HIS A 57 -4.78 22.01 7.97
N ALA A 58 -4.25 22.57 6.88
CA ALA A 58 -3.39 21.87 5.94
C ALA A 58 -2.08 21.43 6.61
N ALA A 59 -1.40 22.33 7.35
CA ALA A 59 -0.20 22.02 8.11
C ALA A 59 -0.47 20.93 9.17
N HIS A 60 -1.61 21.01 9.86
CA HIS A 60 -2.04 19.97 10.79
C HIS A 60 -2.16 18.61 10.11
N LEU A 61 -2.90 18.52 9.00
CA LEU A 61 -3.03 17.29 8.20
C LEU A 61 -1.68 16.73 7.75
N LEU A 62 -0.80 17.59 7.23
CA LEU A 62 0.53 17.20 6.78
C LEU A 62 1.40 16.66 7.94
N SER A 63 1.26 17.23 9.13
CA SER A 63 1.98 16.79 10.33
C SER A 63 1.56 15.39 10.82
N HIS A 64 0.47 14.84 10.29
CA HIS A 64 -0.01 13.48 10.53
C HIS A 64 0.23 12.53 9.34
N PHE A 65 0.87 13.01 8.27
CA PHE A 65 1.19 12.19 7.10
C PHE A 65 2.28 11.17 7.42
N THR A 66 1.97 9.88 7.21
CA THR A 66 2.94 8.80 7.41
C THR A 66 3.61 8.44 6.10
N TYR A 67 4.94 8.54 6.06
CA TYR A 67 5.74 8.13 4.91
C TYR A 67 6.59 6.91 5.29
N PHE A 68 6.53 5.87 4.46
CA PHE A 68 7.36 4.69 4.59
C PHE A 68 8.50 4.79 3.59
N GLY A 69 9.69 5.09 4.11
CA GLY A 69 10.92 5.08 3.35
C GLY A 69 11.31 3.68 2.88
N GLN A 70 12.40 3.60 2.12
CA GLN A 70 12.88 2.34 1.57
C GLN A 70 13.17 1.32 2.69
N ARG A 71 13.73 1.79 3.80
CA ARG A 71 14.05 0.94 4.95
C ARG A 71 12.79 0.36 5.58
N GLU A 72 11.78 1.20 5.83
CA GLU A 72 10.54 0.77 6.48
C GLU A 72 9.76 -0.20 5.58
N VAL A 73 9.72 0.05 4.27
CA VAL A 73 9.12 -0.90 3.31
C VAL A 73 9.84 -2.26 3.35
N LYS A 74 11.17 -2.28 3.43
CA LYS A 74 11.94 -3.54 3.54
C LYS A 74 11.60 -4.31 4.83
N GLU A 75 11.50 -3.62 5.97
CA GLU A 75 11.10 -4.26 7.23
C GLU A 75 9.65 -4.79 7.21
N LEU A 76 8.75 -4.08 6.50
CA LEU A 76 7.40 -4.56 6.27
C LEU A 76 7.38 -5.83 5.39
N LEU A 77 8.25 -5.93 4.38
CA LEU A 77 8.41 -7.14 3.55
C LEU A 77 8.97 -8.31 4.36
N VAL A 78 9.89 -8.06 5.30
CA VAL A 78 10.39 -9.07 6.25
C VAL A 78 9.26 -9.54 7.17
N SER A 79 8.47 -8.61 7.69
CA SER A 79 7.33 -8.92 8.55
C SER A 79 6.25 -9.72 7.80
N LEU A 80 5.93 -9.33 6.55
CA LEU A 80 5.02 -10.06 5.68
C LEU A 80 5.46 -11.52 5.51
N TYR A 81 6.73 -11.74 5.16
CA TYR A 81 7.25 -13.10 5.00
C TYR A 81 7.26 -13.87 6.31
N ARG A 82 7.73 -13.27 7.41
CA ARG A 82 7.86 -13.95 8.71
C ARG A 82 6.49 -14.33 9.27
N ASP A 83 5.59 -13.36 9.37
CA ASP A 83 4.38 -13.46 10.18
C ASP A 83 3.22 -14.08 9.40
N HIS A 84 3.05 -13.72 8.13
CA HIS A 84 1.91 -14.17 7.33
C HIS A 84 2.24 -15.35 6.43
N PHE A 85 3.50 -15.54 6.03
CA PHE A 85 3.92 -16.71 5.27
C PHE A 85 4.57 -17.79 6.14
N ARG A 86 5.76 -17.53 6.66
CA ARG A 86 6.63 -18.53 7.26
C ARG A 86 6.02 -19.15 8.51
N TYR A 87 5.49 -18.36 9.42
CA TYR A 87 4.85 -18.90 10.62
C TYR A 87 3.63 -19.74 10.30
N GLU A 88 2.78 -19.34 9.35
CA GLU A 88 1.66 -20.17 8.92
C GLU A 88 2.15 -21.54 8.42
N ILE A 89 3.17 -21.57 7.56
CA ILE A 89 3.73 -22.83 7.05
C ILE A 89 4.29 -23.70 8.18
N ILE A 90 5.02 -23.10 9.12
CA ILE A 90 5.55 -23.81 10.28
C ILE A 90 4.41 -24.38 11.14
N GLN A 91 3.33 -23.64 11.34
CA GLN A 91 2.16 -24.14 12.08
C GLN A 91 1.48 -25.30 11.36
N GLN A 92 1.39 -25.27 10.03
CA GLN A 92 0.87 -26.40 9.25
C GLN A 92 1.78 -27.63 9.37
N VAL A 93 3.10 -27.48 9.21
CA VAL A 93 4.08 -28.57 9.38
C VAL A 93 3.97 -29.16 10.78
N ARG A 94 3.84 -28.32 11.80
CA ARG A 94 3.65 -28.74 13.19
C ARG A 94 2.40 -29.60 13.35
N ARG A 95 1.25 -29.16 12.80
CA ARG A 95 -0.01 -29.93 12.86
C ARG A 95 0.14 -31.30 12.19
N ASP A 96 0.77 -31.35 11.03
CA ASP A 96 0.95 -32.59 10.27
C ASP A 96 1.96 -33.55 10.92
N ALA A 97 2.92 -33.00 11.68
CA ALA A 97 3.87 -33.76 12.49
C ALA A 97 3.37 -34.03 13.93
N ALA A 98 2.06 -34.26 14.10
CA ALA A 98 1.43 -34.57 15.40
C ALA A 98 1.75 -33.56 16.51
N ASN A 99 1.73 -32.26 16.17
CA ASN A 99 2.06 -31.13 17.04
C ASN A 99 3.52 -31.05 17.54
N SER A 100 4.45 -31.71 16.84
CA SER A 100 5.89 -31.69 17.17
C SER A 100 6.47 -30.27 17.26
N SER A 101 7.34 -30.07 18.25
CA SER A 101 8.15 -28.84 18.42
C SER A 101 9.62 -29.04 18.04
N ASP A 102 9.99 -30.20 17.46
CA ASP A 102 11.36 -30.50 17.07
C ASP A 102 11.83 -29.53 15.96
N PRO A 103 12.84 -28.67 16.25
CA PRO A 103 13.33 -27.71 15.26
C PRO A 103 13.84 -28.34 13.96
N THR A 104 14.34 -29.58 14.01
CA THR A 104 14.85 -30.29 12.83
C THR A 104 13.70 -30.68 11.90
N VAL A 105 12.63 -31.25 12.47
CA VAL A 105 11.41 -31.61 11.74
C VAL A 105 10.75 -30.37 11.15
N LEU A 106 10.61 -29.30 11.94
CA LEU A 106 9.98 -28.06 11.49
C LEU A 106 10.79 -27.37 10.39
N ARG A 107 12.13 -27.34 10.50
CA ARG A 107 13.00 -26.76 9.47
C ARG A 107 12.94 -27.55 8.17
N ALA A 108 13.02 -28.88 8.23
CA ALA A 108 12.95 -29.74 7.06
C ALA A 108 11.59 -29.61 6.35
N GLY A 109 10.49 -29.71 7.10
CA GLY A 109 9.15 -29.56 6.54
C GLY A 109 8.87 -28.16 6.00
N PHE A 110 9.40 -27.11 6.63
CA PHE A 110 9.31 -25.76 6.09
C PHE A 110 10.08 -25.64 4.76
N ALA A 111 11.31 -26.13 4.70
CA ALA A 111 12.13 -26.08 3.49
C ALA A 111 11.45 -26.81 2.32
N GLU A 112 10.87 -27.99 2.56
CA GLU A 112 10.10 -28.74 1.56
C GLU A 112 8.92 -27.91 1.02
N ARG A 113 8.11 -27.31 1.90
CA ARG A 113 6.95 -26.50 1.48
C ARG A 113 7.35 -25.20 0.79
N LEU A 114 8.46 -24.59 1.19
CA LEU A 114 8.99 -23.40 0.53
C LEU A 114 9.41 -23.73 -0.90
N GLN A 115 10.07 -24.87 -1.14
CA GLN A 115 10.47 -25.29 -2.49
C GLN A 115 9.27 -25.55 -3.41
N ARG A 116 8.11 -25.89 -2.85
CA ARG A 116 6.83 -26.04 -3.58
C ARG A 116 6.00 -24.76 -3.64
N THR A 117 6.55 -23.63 -3.23
CA THR A 117 5.89 -22.32 -3.27
C THR A 117 6.49 -21.44 -4.37
N ARG A 118 5.65 -20.68 -5.07
CA ARG A 118 6.10 -19.60 -5.97
C ARG A 118 5.52 -18.26 -5.53
N PHE A 119 6.32 -17.21 -5.57
CA PHE A 119 5.94 -15.85 -5.23
C PHE A 119 5.75 -15.02 -6.50
N LEU A 120 4.67 -14.23 -6.54
CA LEU A 120 4.27 -13.41 -7.67
C LEU A 120 3.87 -12.01 -7.19
N GLY A 121 4.08 -11.00 -8.02
CA GLY A 121 3.55 -9.65 -7.77
C GLY A 121 2.06 -9.61 -8.09
N ALA A 122 1.27 -8.96 -7.23
CA ALA A 122 -0.07 -8.56 -7.60
C ALA A 122 0.01 -7.49 -8.70
N GLY A 123 -0.86 -7.60 -9.72
CA GLY A 123 -0.85 -6.70 -10.87
C GLY A 123 0.18 -7.03 -11.96
N GLY A 124 0.26 -6.20 -12.98
CA GLY A 124 1.14 -6.39 -14.15
C GLY A 124 2.63 -6.08 -13.90
N PRO A 125 3.48 -6.16 -14.95
CA PRO A 125 4.92 -5.88 -14.84
C PRO A 125 5.26 -4.45 -14.40
N SER A 126 4.41 -3.48 -14.70
CA SER A 126 4.56 -2.06 -14.33
C SER A 126 3.87 -1.68 -13.01
N GLU A 127 3.48 -2.68 -12.22
CA GLU A 127 2.76 -2.49 -10.95
C GLU A 127 3.67 -2.61 -9.72
N SER A 128 3.30 -1.93 -8.64
CA SER A 128 4.06 -1.87 -7.38
C SER A 128 4.33 -3.26 -6.81
N GLY A 129 3.33 -4.15 -6.83
CA GLY A 129 3.48 -5.53 -6.35
C GLY A 129 4.62 -6.30 -7.03
N THR A 130 4.81 -6.14 -8.34
CA THR A 130 5.93 -6.77 -9.08
C THR A 130 7.28 -6.16 -8.70
N MET A 131 7.33 -4.84 -8.56
CA MET A 131 8.54 -4.12 -8.14
C MET A 131 9.01 -4.57 -6.74
N LEU A 132 8.09 -4.82 -5.81
CA LEU A 132 8.41 -5.25 -4.45
C LEU A 132 9.11 -6.62 -4.39
N LEU A 133 8.87 -7.52 -5.35
CA LEU A 133 9.42 -8.88 -5.33
C LEU A 133 10.94 -8.92 -5.25
N TYR A 134 11.62 -7.96 -5.90
CA TYR A 134 13.08 -7.89 -5.86
C TYR A 134 13.58 -7.68 -4.42
N SER A 135 13.02 -6.69 -3.72
CA SER A 135 13.36 -6.42 -2.32
C SER A 135 12.89 -7.57 -1.42
N PHE A 136 11.68 -8.09 -1.63
CA PHE A 136 11.14 -9.21 -0.85
C PHE A 136 12.06 -10.43 -0.90
N ARG A 137 12.58 -10.79 -2.08
CA ARG A 137 13.55 -11.89 -2.24
C ARG A 137 14.84 -11.63 -1.47
N GLN A 138 15.42 -10.43 -1.64
CA GLN A 138 16.70 -10.07 -1.03
C GLN A 138 16.64 -10.06 0.49
N GLU A 139 15.67 -9.32 1.05
CA GLU A 139 15.55 -9.15 2.50
C GLU A 139 15.24 -10.48 3.20
N ASN A 140 14.47 -11.36 2.56
CA ASN A 140 14.12 -12.67 3.11
C ASN A 140 15.10 -13.81 2.72
N LYS A 141 16.17 -13.48 1.98
CA LYS A 141 17.22 -14.44 1.56
C LYS A 141 16.66 -15.65 0.82
N LEU A 142 15.73 -15.39 -0.10
CA LEU A 142 15.05 -16.41 -0.88
C LEU A 142 15.76 -16.68 -2.21
N ASP A 143 15.69 -17.94 -2.65
CA ASP A 143 16.24 -18.36 -3.93
C ASP A 143 15.43 -17.74 -5.09
N GLU A 144 16.10 -17.35 -6.18
CA GLU A 144 15.46 -16.73 -7.33
C GLU A 144 14.50 -17.67 -8.06
N THR A 145 14.72 -18.99 -7.99
CA THR A 145 13.86 -20.01 -8.60
C THR A 145 12.44 -20.03 -8.03
N LEU A 146 12.22 -19.39 -6.88
CA LEU A 146 10.91 -19.23 -6.27
C LEU A 146 10.06 -18.11 -6.92
N PHE A 147 10.63 -17.32 -7.84
CA PHE A 147 10.00 -16.13 -8.43
C PHE A 147 9.89 -16.26 -9.97
N PRO A 148 8.98 -17.12 -10.47
CA PRO A 148 8.83 -17.33 -11.90
C PRO A 148 8.16 -16.12 -12.55
N ASP A 149 8.47 -15.87 -13.82
CA ASP A 149 7.60 -15.05 -14.66
C ASP A 149 6.23 -15.75 -14.82
N ARG A 150 5.16 -14.98 -15.00
CA ARG A 150 3.80 -15.49 -15.30
C ARG A 150 3.79 -16.46 -16.48
N TYR A 151 4.60 -16.25 -17.50
CA TYR A 151 4.69 -17.16 -18.65
C TYR A 151 5.39 -18.49 -18.31
N GLN A 152 6.28 -18.48 -17.32
CA GLN A 152 6.98 -19.68 -16.85
C GLN A 152 6.12 -20.52 -15.91
N LEU A 153 4.98 -20.01 -15.45
CA LEU A 153 4.07 -20.75 -14.58
C LEU A 153 3.36 -21.89 -15.30
N PHE A 154 3.19 -21.78 -16.62
CA PHE A 154 2.43 -22.72 -17.43
C PHE A 154 3.30 -23.43 -18.46
N ALA A 155 2.94 -24.67 -18.76
CA ALA A 155 3.45 -25.40 -19.90
C ALA A 155 2.30 -25.76 -20.85
N PRO A 156 2.57 -25.90 -22.16
CA PRO A 156 1.58 -26.34 -23.12
C PRO A 156 1.10 -27.77 -22.82
N ASP A 157 -0.15 -28.03 -23.15
CA ASP A 157 -0.79 -29.35 -23.13
C ASP A 157 -1.66 -29.51 -24.39
N GLY A 158 -1.14 -30.22 -25.39
CA GLY A 158 -1.69 -30.24 -26.74
C GLY A 158 -1.78 -28.83 -27.34
N ASP A 159 -2.96 -28.46 -27.85
CA ASP A 159 -3.21 -27.14 -28.45
C ASP A 159 -3.44 -26.02 -27.43
N LYS A 160 -3.34 -26.31 -26.12
CA LYS A 160 -3.55 -25.32 -25.06
C LYS A 160 -2.20 -24.77 -24.60
N PRO A 161 -1.82 -23.51 -24.93
CA PRO A 161 -0.55 -22.92 -24.51
C PRO A 161 -0.43 -22.79 -22.97
N PHE A 162 -1.56 -22.59 -22.28
CA PHE A 162 -1.67 -22.59 -20.81
C PHE A 162 -2.35 -23.87 -20.33
N GLY A 163 -1.78 -24.99 -20.76
CA GLY A 163 -2.36 -26.32 -20.62
C GLY A 163 -2.31 -26.84 -19.19
N ARG A 164 -1.11 -26.81 -18.59
CA ARG A 164 -0.78 -27.35 -17.27
C ARG A 164 0.21 -26.45 -16.53
N LEU A 165 0.45 -26.71 -15.26
CA LEU A 165 1.54 -26.06 -14.53
C LEU A 165 2.89 -26.54 -15.09
N ALA A 166 3.83 -25.63 -15.30
CA ALA A 166 5.16 -25.97 -15.82
C ALA A 166 5.94 -26.85 -14.84
N ASP A 167 5.86 -26.51 -13.55
CA ASP A 167 6.41 -27.30 -12.46
C ASP A 167 5.26 -28.01 -11.71
N PRO A 168 5.14 -29.35 -11.84
CA PRO A 168 4.05 -30.11 -11.22
C PRO A 168 4.21 -30.24 -9.70
N THR A 169 5.37 -29.89 -9.14
CA THR A 169 5.63 -29.94 -7.69
C THR A 169 5.08 -28.74 -6.95
N VAL A 170 4.72 -27.66 -7.66
CA VAL A 170 4.16 -26.45 -7.05
C VAL A 170 2.83 -26.78 -6.38
N GLU A 171 2.75 -26.43 -5.10
CA GLU A 171 1.57 -26.60 -4.25
C GLU A 171 0.99 -25.25 -3.82
N ARG A 172 1.75 -24.16 -3.94
CA ARG A 172 1.29 -22.84 -3.51
C ARG A 172 1.78 -21.70 -4.40
N LEU A 173 0.88 -20.76 -4.67
CA LEU A 173 1.20 -19.43 -5.19
C LEU A 173 0.92 -18.38 -4.13
N VAL A 174 1.82 -17.43 -3.97
CA VAL A 174 1.68 -16.30 -3.03
C VAL A 174 1.83 -15.00 -3.80
N PHE A 175 0.74 -14.24 -3.90
CA PHE A 175 0.73 -12.90 -4.45
C PHE A 175 1.13 -11.87 -3.39
N ILE A 176 2.06 -11.00 -3.72
CA ILE A 176 2.56 -9.92 -2.87
C ILE A 176 2.11 -8.58 -3.43
N ASP A 177 1.57 -7.73 -2.57
CA ASP A 177 1.06 -6.40 -2.91
C ASP A 177 1.51 -5.34 -1.90
N ASP A 178 1.52 -4.07 -2.29
CA ASP A 178 1.86 -2.97 -1.38
C ASP A 178 0.62 -2.48 -0.62
N VAL A 179 -0.45 -2.10 -1.32
CA VAL A 179 -1.65 -1.53 -0.73
C VAL A 179 -2.92 -2.07 -1.35
N LEU A 180 -3.67 -2.83 -0.56
CA LEU A 180 -5.02 -3.26 -0.89
C LEU A 180 -6.04 -2.18 -0.47
N GLY A 181 -6.39 -1.31 -1.42
CA GLY A 181 -7.43 -0.30 -1.25
C GLY A 181 -8.84 -0.87 -1.33
N THR A 182 -9.56 -0.68 -2.44
CA THR A 182 -10.91 -1.25 -2.64
C THR A 182 -10.93 -2.70 -3.14
N GLY A 183 -9.78 -3.23 -3.58
CA GLY A 183 -9.70 -4.56 -4.21
C GLY A 183 -10.04 -4.61 -5.69
N THR A 184 -10.33 -3.49 -6.35
CA THR A 184 -10.66 -3.45 -7.80
C THR A 184 -9.60 -4.14 -8.67
N GLN A 185 -8.32 -3.92 -8.38
CA GLN A 185 -7.22 -4.55 -9.14
C GLN A 185 -7.17 -6.07 -8.89
N ALA A 186 -7.33 -6.50 -7.64
CA ALA A 186 -7.39 -7.90 -7.27
C ALA A 186 -8.57 -8.62 -7.93
N ILE A 187 -9.75 -7.98 -8.04
CA ILE A 187 -10.92 -8.51 -8.77
C ILE A 187 -10.60 -8.69 -10.26
N LYS A 188 -10.05 -7.66 -10.92
CA LYS A 188 -9.72 -7.73 -12.36
C LYS A 188 -8.72 -8.86 -12.62
N HIS A 189 -7.70 -8.95 -11.78
CA HIS A 189 -6.69 -9.98 -11.86
C HIS A 189 -7.26 -11.38 -11.58
N SER A 190 -8.06 -11.53 -10.52
CA SER A 190 -8.65 -12.81 -10.12
C SER A 190 -9.67 -13.34 -11.11
N ALA A 191 -10.42 -12.46 -11.78
CA ALA A 191 -11.46 -12.88 -12.73
C ALA A 191 -10.91 -13.71 -13.90
N THR A 192 -9.63 -13.56 -14.24
CA THR A 192 -9.02 -14.24 -15.39
C THR A 192 -7.90 -15.19 -14.97
N PHE A 193 -6.94 -14.72 -14.17
CA PHE A 193 -5.70 -15.45 -13.92
C PHE A 193 -5.88 -16.60 -12.93
N ILE A 194 -6.66 -16.40 -11.87
CA ILE A 194 -6.89 -17.43 -10.84
C ILE A 194 -7.63 -18.65 -11.43
N PRO A 195 -8.75 -18.50 -12.18
CA PRO A 195 -9.37 -19.62 -12.88
C PRO A 195 -8.42 -20.37 -13.81
N GLN A 196 -7.52 -19.67 -14.52
CA GLN A 196 -6.52 -20.31 -15.38
C GLN A 196 -5.55 -21.18 -14.59
N ILE A 197 -5.04 -20.68 -13.46
CA ILE A 197 -4.18 -21.43 -12.54
C ILE A 197 -4.91 -22.68 -12.04
N ARG A 198 -6.14 -22.53 -11.54
CA ARG A 198 -6.94 -23.64 -11.01
C ARG A 198 -7.19 -24.70 -12.08
N GLN A 199 -7.53 -24.30 -13.31
CA GLN A 199 -7.74 -25.22 -14.41
C GLN A 199 -6.46 -25.96 -14.80
N ALA A 200 -5.32 -25.27 -14.87
CA ALA A 200 -4.03 -25.87 -15.17
C ALA A 200 -3.60 -26.87 -14.08
N ALA A 201 -3.83 -26.53 -12.80
CA ALA A 201 -3.60 -27.43 -11.68
C ALA A 201 -4.51 -28.67 -11.73
N ALA A 202 -5.82 -28.47 -11.98
CA ALA A 202 -6.79 -29.55 -12.08
C ALA A 202 -6.49 -30.54 -13.20
N ARG A 203 -6.07 -30.07 -14.38
CA ARG A 203 -5.63 -30.94 -15.50
C ARG A 203 -4.38 -31.75 -15.15
N SER A 204 -3.55 -31.22 -14.24
CA SER A 204 -2.38 -31.91 -13.72
C SER A 204 -2.73 -32.86 -12.56
N GLY A 205 -4.01 -32.99 -12.18
CA GLY A 205 -4.46 -33.80 -11.05
C GLY A 205 -4.06 -33.21 -9.69
N ARG A 206 -3.86 -31.89 -9.61
CA ARG A 206 -3.33 -31.20 -8.43
C ARG A 206 -4.33 -30.17 -7.90
N LYS A 207 -4.33 -30.01 -6.58
CA LYS A 207 -4.85 -28.81 -5.92
C LYS A 207 -3.66 -27.90 -5.63
N ILE A 208 -3.85 -26.61 -5.84
CA ILE A 208 -2.88 -25.57 -5.50
C ILE A 208 -3.51 -24.66 -4.46
N ASP A 209 -2.75 -24.13 -3.53
CA ASP A 209 -3.17 -23.05 -2.63
C ASP A 209 -2.79 -21.71 -3.25
N ILE A 210 -3.67 -20.71 -3.15
CA ILE A 210 -3.43 -19.38 -3.70
C ILE A 210 -3.64 -18.34 -2.61
N TRP A 211 -2.56 -17.66 -2.25
CA TRP A 211 -2.54 -16.67 -1.17
C TRP A 211 -2.38 -15.26 -1.72
N TYR A 212 -3.02 -14.28 -1.08
CA TYR A 212 -2.86 -12.86 -1.35
C TYR A 212 -2.38 -12.15 -0.09
N LEU A 213 -1.13 -11.69 -0.06
CA LEU A 213 -0.52 -11.03 1.08
C LEU A 213 -0.16 -9.60 0.70
N THR A 214 -0.59 -8.62 1.51
CA THR A 214 -0.34 -7.19 1.26
C THR A 214 0.31 -6.50 2.46
N LEU A 215 1.04 -5.41 2.24
CA LEU A 215 1.60 -4.63 3.36
C LEU A 215 0.51 -3.85 4.09
N PHE A 216 -0.38 -3.19 3.35
CA PHE A 216 -1.48 -2.40 3.92
C PHE A 216 -2.81 -2.81 3.31
N ALA A 217 -3.87 -2.89 4.11
CA ALA A 217 -5.22 -3.12 3.60
C ALA A 217 -6.25 -2.20 4.24
N LEU A 218 -7.20 -1.71 3.44
CA LEU A 218 -8.47 -1.21 3.95
C LEU A 218 -9.39 -2.41 4.27
N PRO A 219 -10.13 -2.42 5.40
CA PRO A 219 -11.02 -3.51 5.79
C PRO A 219 -12.01 -3.93 4.71
N ASP A 220 -12.58 -2.97 3.98
CA ASP A 220 -13.55 -3.23 2.92
C ASP A 220 -12.90 -3.96 1.74
N GLY A 221 -11.70 -3.52 1.33
CA GLY A 221 -10.94 -4.18 0.26
C GLY A 221 -10.48 -5.57 0.63
N LEU A 222 -10.06 -5.78 1.88
CA LEU A 222 -9.70 -7.10 2.39
C LEU A 222 -10.90 -8.05 2.31
N THR A 223 -12.06 -7.61 2.82
CA THR A 223 -13.32 -8.38 2.78
C THR A 223 -13.74 -8.72 1.35
N VAL A 224 -13.53 -7.80 0.41
CA VAL A 224 -13.81 -8.04 -1.01
C VAL A 224 -12.91 -9.13 -1.58
N VAL A 225 -11.61 -9.09 -1.31
CA VAL A 225 -10.65 -10.06 -1.83
C VAL A 225 -10.79 -11.43 -1.18
N GLU A 226 -11.15 -11.50 0.11
CA GLU A 226 -11.46 -12.74 0.83
C GLU A 226 -12.64 -13.52 0.22
N ARG A 227 -13.54 -12.85 -0.48
CA ARG A 227 -14.68 -13.48 -1.17
C ARG A 227 -14.33 -13.99 -2.57
N LEU A 228 -13.12 -13.72 -3.05
CA LEU A 228 -12.61 -14.24 -4.31
C LEU A 228 -12.03 -15.65 -4.10
N ASP A 229 -11.59 -16.28 -5.18
CA ASP A 229 -11.05 -17.66 -5.15
C ASP A 229 -9.61 -17.75 -4.61
N TYR A 230 -9.29 -16.99 -3.56
CA TYR A 230 -8.04 -17.12 -2.80
C TYR A 230 -8.26 -18.03 -1.58
N ASP A 231 -7.30 -18.90 -1.29
CA ASP A 231 -7.34 -19.77 -0.11
C ASP A 231 -6.92 -19.04 1.17
N ARG A 232 -6.19 -17.92 1.03
CA ARG A 232 -5.80 -17.05 2.14
C ARG A 232 -5.62 -15.62 1.66
N VAL A 233 -6.12 -14.66 2.42
CA VAL A 233 -5.86 -13.23 2.23
C VAL A 233 -5.42 -12.66 3.57
N ASP A 234 -4.37 -11.85 3.58
CA ASP A 234 -3.85 -11.29 4.84
C ASP A 234 -3.07 -10.00 4.60
N ALA A 235 -2.94 -9.18 5.64
CA ALA A 235 -2.25 -7.90 5.58
C ALA A 235 -1.37 -7.67 6.80
N VAL A 236 -0.18 -7.09 6.60
CA VAL A 236 0.70 -6.71 7.72
C VAL A 236 0.04 -5.62 8.57
N HIS A 237 -0.55 -4.63 7.91
CA HIS A 237 -1.23 -3.52 8.58
C HIS A 237 -2.65 -3.32 8.06
N LEU A 238 -3.63 -3.59 8.92
CA LEU A 238 -5.03 -3.29 8.65
C LEU A 238 -5.36 -1.83 9.01
N MET A 239 -5.74 -1.03 8.02
CA MET A 239 -6.03 0.39 8.18
C MET A 239 -7.45 0.62 8.71
N THR A 240 -7.58 0.80 10.03
CA THR A 240 -8.88 0.98 10.68
C THR A 240 -9.44 2.39 10.45
N ALA A 241 -10.69 2.62 10.86
CA ALA A 241 -11.34 3.93 10.77
C ALA A 241 -10.48 5.02 11.43
N SER A 242 -9.79 4.73 12.53
CA SER A 242 -8.88 5.66 13.21
C SER A 242 -7.75 6.24 12.35
N GLN A 243 -7.39 5.55 11.26
CA GLN A 243 -6.33 5.97 10.35
C GLN A 243 -6.85 6.70 9.10
N ARG A 244 -8.17 6.87 8.97
CA ARG A 244 -8.78 7.73 7.96
C ARG A 244 -8.80 9.17 8.47
N ALA A 245 -8.41 10.12 7.62
CA ALA A 245 -8.21 11.51 8.02
C ALA A 245 -9.46 12.16 8.63
N PHE A 246 -10.67 11.83 8.17
CA PHE A 246 -11.90 12.52 8.59
C PHE A 246 -12.97 11.58 9.16
N SER A 247 -12.59 10.37 9.61
CA SER A 247 -13.50 9.51 10.37
C SER A 247 -13.82 10.10 11.76
N GLU A 248 -14.81 9.54 12.44
CA GLU A 248 -15.12 9.90 13.85
C GLU A 248 -14.04 9.43 14.82
N GLU A 249 -13.30 8.39 14.47
CA GLU A 249 -12.24 7.81 15.30
C GLU A 249 -10.84 8.37 14.95
N SER A 250 -10.77 9.37 14.08
CA SER A 250 -9.51 9.78 13.46
C SER A 250 -8.46 10.23 14.48
N HIS A 251 -7.29 9.58 14.47
CA HIS A 251 -6.15 9.99 15.30
C HIS A 251 -5.62 11.39 14.96
N VAL A 252 -5.95 11.93 13.79
CA VAL A 252 -5.63 13.32 13.42
C VAL A 252 -6.32 14.32 14.33
N TYR A 253 -7.53 13.99 14.78
CA TYR A 253 -8.40 14.91 15.51
C TYR A 253 -8.76 14.38 16.91
N ALA A 254 -8.00 13.42 17.43
CA ALA A 254 -8.21 12.88 18.77
C ALA A 254 -7.90 13.92 19.87
N ASP A 255 -6.87 14.74 19.67
CA ASP A 255 -6.48 15.84 20.55
C ASP A 255 -5.88 16.99 19.72
N PRO A 256 -6.71 17.72 18.94
CA PRO A 256 -6.21 18.74 18.03
C PRO A 256 -5.84 20.03 18.78
N PRO A 257 -4.85 20.81 18.29
CA PRO A 257 -4.54 22.13 18.83
C PRO A 257 -5.76 23.07 18.82
N ALA A 258 -5.74 24.10 19.67
CA ALA A 258 -6.81 25.10 19.71
C ALA A 258 -7.04 25.74 18.33
N GLY A 259 -8.30 25.77 17.88
CA GLY A 259 -8.68 26.31 16.57
C GLY A 259 -8.58 25.30 15.42
N ILE A 260 -8.03 24.10 15.64
CA ILE A 260 -8.06 23.00 14.68
C ILE A 260 -9.26 22.09 14.97
N ASN A 261 -10.04 21.78 13.93
CA ASN A 261 -11.12 20.82 14.04
C ASN A 261 -11.32 20.02 12.74
N ARG A 262 -11.98 18.87 12.88
CA ARG A 262 -12.20 17.91 11.79
C ARG A 262 -13.08 18.47 10.67
N GLU A 263 -14.11 19.24 11.00
CA GLU A 263 -15.09 19.76 10.04
C GLU A 263 -14.44 20.77 9.09
N THR A 264 -13.68 21.72 9.65
CA THR A 264 -12.89 22.68 8.89
C THR A 264 -11.81 21.97 8.07
N GLY A 265 -11.05 21.05 8.66
CA GLY A 265 -10.03 20.30 7.93
C GLY A 265 -10.61 19.49 6.76
N ARG A 266 -11.79 18.89 6.94
CA ARG A 266 -12.51 18.17 5.88
C ARG A 266 -12.95 19.11 4.77
N ALA A 267 -13.56 20.26 5.12
CA ALA A 267 -14.03 21.24 4.14
C ALA A 267 -12.88 21.80 3.29
N VAL A 268 -11.74 22.09 3.92
CA VAL A 268 -10.52 22.52 3.22
C VAL A 268 -10.02 21.43 2.28
N ALA A 269 -9.84 20.20 2.77
CA ALA A 269 -9.38 19.08 1.94
C ALA A 269 -10.34 18.79 0.77
N GLU A 270 -11.65 18.90 0.99
CA GLU A 270 -12.66 18.74 -0.06
C GLU A 270 -12.56 19.83 -1.13
N ARG A 271 -12.50 21.10 -0.72
CA ARG A 271 -12.47 22.23 -1.64
C ARG A 271 -11.27 22.17 -2.58
N TYR A 272 -10.08 21.97 -2.02
CA TYR A 272 -8.86 21.86 -2.80
C TYR A 272 -8.77 20.52 -3.53
N GLY A 273 -9.19 19.42 -2.88
CA GLY A 273 -9.25 18.09 -3.46
C GLY A 273 -10.11 18.02 -4.72
N ILE A 274 -11.28 18.68 -4.76
CA ILE A 274 -12.13 18.76 -5.96
C ILE A 274 -11.38 19.44 -7.12
N SER A 275 -10.55 20.44 -6.82
CA SER A 275 -9.80 21.18 -7.84
C SER A 275 -8.66 20.36 -8.45
N VAL A 276 -8.00 19.53 -7.64
CA VAL A 276 -6.82 18.75 -8.07
C VAL A 276 -7.15 17.34 -8.52
N ALA A 277 -8.24 16.75 -8.01
CA ALA A 277 -8.69 15.40 -8.34
C ALA A 277 -10.23 15.33 -8.33
N PRO A 278 -10.90 15.88 -9.36
CA PRO A 278 -12.35 15.87 -9.47
C PRO A 278 -12.92 14.45 -9.32
N GLY A 279 -13.94 14.29 -8.47
CA GLY A 279 -14.57 13.00 -8.17
C GLY A 279 -13.81 12.11 -7.18
N ASN A 280 -12.56 12.43 -6.84
CA ASN A 280 -11.73 11.68 -5.89
C ASN A 280 -11.07 12.60 -4.85
N CYS A 281 -11.76 13.67 -4.43
CA CYS A 281 -11.21 14.71 -3.56
C CYS A 281 -10.66 14.22 -2.21
N PHE A 282 -11.12 13.05 -1.75
CA PHE A 282 -10.64 12.37 -0.54
C PHE A 282 -9.79 11.12 -0.84
N GLY A 283 -9.26 11.01 -2.06
CA GLY A 283 -8.64 9.80 -2.58
C GLY A 283 -9.67 8.89 -3.25
N TYR A 284 -9.18 7.91 -4.01
CA TYR A 284 -10.00 6.95 -4.72
C TYR A 284 -11.04 6.31 -3.78
N GLU A 285 -12.31 6.36 -4.18
CA GLU A 285 -13.46 5.82 -3.40
C GLU A 285 -13.53 6.34 -1.96
N GLY A 286 -13.02 7.56 -1.70
CA GLY A 286 -13.06 8.18 -0.39
C GLY A 286 -12.13 7.55 0.64
N GLY A 287 -10.99 7.00 0.20
CA GLY A 287 -10.01 6.32 1.05
C GLY A 287 -9.53 7.13 2.27
N GLN A 288 -9.35 8.45 2.12
CA GLN A 288 -8.92 9.38 3.17
C GLN A 288 -7.60 9.00 3.85
N LEU A 289 -6.71 8.31 3.13
CA LEU A 289 -5.42 7.92 3.70
C LEU A 289 -4.49 9.14 3.78
N MET A 290 -3.55 9.07 4.70
CA MET A 290 -2.41 10.00 4.79
C MET A 290 -1.13 9.17 4.82
N LEU A 291 -0.96 8.37 3.78
CA LEU A 291 0.10 7.39 3.63
C LEU A 291 0.87 7.67 2.34
N GLY A 292 2.19 7.58 2.39
CA GLY A 292 3.06 7.54 1.24
C GLY A 292 4.08 6.41 1.35
N LEU A 293 4.44 5.80 0.23
CA LEU A 293 5.52 4.82 0.15
C LEU A 293 6.64 5.42 -0.70
N ASN A 294 7.87 4.99 -0.45
CA ASN A 294 9.05 5.50 -1.15
C ASN A 294 8.96 5.40 -2.70
N HIS A 295 8.26 4.40 -3.20
CA HIS A 295 8.13 4.11 -4.62
C HIS A 295 6.83 4.65 -5.24
N ASN A 296 5.82 4.96 -4.42
CA ASN A 296 4.54 5.49 -4.88
C ASN A 296 3.70 6.05 -3.73
N ILE A 297 2.84 7.03 -4.02
CA ILE A 297 1.77 7.42 -3.11
C ILE A 297 0.51 6.65 -3.49
N PRO A 298 -0.18 5.92 -2.58
CA PRO A 298 -1.45 5.27 -2.89
C PRO A 298 -2.52 6.26 -3.35
N ASP A 299 -3.38 5.89 -4.29
CA ASP A 299 -4.47 6.77 -4.81
C ASP A 299 -5.61 6.98 -3.81
N HIS A 300 -5.66 6.15 -2.78
CA HIS A 300 -6.56 6.30 -1.64
C HIS A 300 -6.09 7.39 -0.65
N THR A 301 -4.87 7.91 -0.83
CA THR A 301 -4.34 9.04 -0.06
C THR A 301 -4.93 10.36 -0.53
N LEU A 302 -5.16 11.30 0.40
CA LEU A 302 -5.69 12.62 0.07
C LEU A 302 -4.89 13.29 -1.07
N PRO A 303 -5.53 13.62 -2.22
CA PRO A 303 -4.85 14.16 -3.40
C PRO A 303 -4.13 15.48 -3.16
N ILE A 304 -4.57 16.27 -2.18
CA ILE A 304 -3.91 17.54 -1.82
C ILE A 304 -2.41 17.34 -1.51
N PHE A 305 -1.98 16.14 -1.12
CA PHE A 305 -0.56 15.88 -0.85
C PHE A 305 0.27 15.59 -2.10
N TRP A 306 -0.32 14.97 -3.13
CA TRP A 306 0.45 14.31 -4.18
C TRP A 306 0.00 14.59 -5.60
N ALA A 307 -1.19 15.15 -5.81
CA ALA A 307 -1.72 15.40 -7.14
C ALA A 307 -0.77 16.34 -7.90
N SER A 308 -0.37 15.92 -9.09
CA SER A 308 0.49 16.66 -10.00
C SER A 308 -0.17 16.72 -11.37
N ASN A 309 0.27 17.64 -12.24
CA ASN A 309 -0.29 17.83 -13.59
C ASN A 309 -1.80 18.11 -13.57
N THR A 310 -2.22 18.91 -12.60
CA THR A 310 -3.62 19.28 -12.40
C THR A 310 -4.00 20.42 -13.35
N VAL A 311 -5.30 20.56 -13.64
CA VAL A 311 -5.84 21.66 -14.47
C VAL A 311 -5.58 23.03 -13.82
N VAL A 312 -5.54 23.05 -12.49
CA VAL A 312 -5.16 24.23 -11.70
C VAL A 312 -3.66 24.18 -11.35
N PRO A 313 -2.97 25.32 -11.21
CA PRO A 313 -1.63 25.33 -10.62
C PRO A 313 -1.68 24.71 -9.22
N TRP A 314 -0.92 23.64 -9.01
CA TRP A 314 -0.80 22.98 -7.71
C TRP A 314 0.65 22.56 -7.49
N HIS A 315 1.17 22.86 -6.30
CA HIS A 315 2.49 22.43 -5.87
C HIS A 315 2.35 21.27 -4.88
N PRO A 316 2.44 19.99 -5.31
CA PRO A 316 2.35 18.87 -4.39
C PRO A 316 3.57 18.80 -3.46
N ILE A 317 3.36 18.23 -2.28
CA ILE A 317 4.45 18.02 -1.30
C ILE A 317 5.16 16.68 -1.52
N PHE A 318 4.44 15.67 -2.03
CA PHE A 318 5.00 14.38 -2.43
C PHE A 318 4.77 14.12 -3.91
N THR A 319 5.75 13.55 -4.60
CA THR A 319 5.59 13.18 -6.00
C THR A 319 4.95 11.81 -6.11
N ARG A 320 3.87 11.71 -6.90
CA ARG A 320 3.37 10.43 -7.39
C ARG A 320 3.88 10.17 -8.80
N HIS A 321 4.41 8.98 -9.04
CA HIS A 321 4.75 8.54 -10.40
C HIS A 321 3.49 7.94 -11.05
N ASN A 322 2.84 8.69 -11.95
CA ASN A 322 1.69 8.19 -12.69
C ASN A 322 2.10 7.06 -13.64
N LYS A 323 1.25 6.03 -13.73
CA LYS A 323 1.48 4.84 -14.57
C LYS A 323 1.33 5.15 -16.06
N ASP A 324 0.44 6.08 -16.38
CA ASP A 324 0.25 6.58 -17.73
C ASP A 324 0.93 7.96 -17.81
N PRO A 325 2.04 8.10 -18.57
CA PRO A 325 2.45 9.42 -19.02
C PRO A 325 1.34 9.94 -19.94
N GLU A 326 0.75 11.09 -19.63
CA GLU A 326 -0.20 11.71 -20.55
C GLU A 326 0.50 12.08 -21.87
N ALA A 327 -0.24 11.87 -22.96
CA ALA A 327 0.15 12.08 -24.35
C ALA A 327 0.30 13.55 -24.75
#